data_AF-A0A0F9CB89-F1
#
_entry.id   AF-A0A0F9CB89-F1
#
_cell.length_a   1.000
_cell.length_b   1.000
_cell.length_c   1.000
_cell.angle_alpha   90.00
_cell.angle_beta   90.00
_cell.angle_gamma   90.00
#
_symmetry.space_group_name_H-M   'P 1'
#
loop_
_entity.id
_entity.type
_entity.pdbx_description
1 polymer ?
#
loop_
_entity_poly.entity_id
_entity_poly.type
_entity_poly.pdbx_seq_one_letter_code
_entity_poly.pdbx_strand_id
1 'polypeptide(L)'
;MLDYFFRSPIRIVQLRHGPLAHLIDEFAAALYRRGYSRRVGKIILRIAARFSSFLKGCGVEDPDKLDKCVVQQFLAKGLSSKTARRDAPNAIRHLLDYLHGRGLVPHTEDAHPTSPSAVLLETYDSHLRDVRGLMSSSRTAYMHGARRFLAWREKQHQKLELHCLTGPEILDYVMSLAGLGRGRQQNLCSMLRGFLG
;
A
#
# COMPACT_ATOMS: atom_id res chain seq x y z
N MET A 1 -18.34 13.22 6.15
CA MET A 1 -17.60 12.77 4.93
C MET A 1 -17.83 11.31 4.60
N LEU A 2 -18.08 10.42 5.58
CA LEU A 2 -18.51 9.05 5.30
C LEU A 2 -19.78 8.97 4.44
N ASP A 3 -20.69 9.94 4.57
CA ASP A 3 -21.96 10.01 3.82
C ASP A 3 -21.75 10.18 2.30
N TYR A 4 -20.62 10.76 1.90
CA TYR A 4 -20.22 10.81 0.49
C TYR A 4 -19.97 9.42 -0.07
N PHE A 5 -19.40 8.52 0.74
CA PHE A 5 -19.08 7.16 0.35
C PHE A 5 -20.22 6.18 0.67
N PHE A 6 -21.00 6.35 1.72
CA PHE A 6 -22.06 5.42 2.11
C PHE A 6 -23.38 6.16 2.35
N ARG A 7 -24.45 5.69 1.71
CA ARG A 7 -25.81 6.23 1.96
C ARG A 7 -26.57 5.50 3.06
N SER A 8 -26.08 4.35 3.52
CA SER A 8 -26.77 3.49 4.48
C SER A 8 -26.30 3.82 5.91
N PRO A 9 -27.19 4.27 6.81
CA PRO A 9 -26.84 4.60 8.19
C PRO A 9 -26.25 3.40 8.94
N ILE A 10 -26.83 2.22 8.77
CA ILE A 10 -26.36 0.96 9.38
C ILE A 10 -24.91 0.68 8.99
N ARG A 11 -24.54 0.90 7.72
CA ARG A 11 -23.16 0.70 7.26
C ARG A 11 -22.20 1.72 7.85
N ILE A 12 -22.63 2.97 8.02
CA ILE A 12 -21.80 4.01 8.66
C ILE A 12 -21.50 3.63 10.11
N VAL A 13 -22.51 3.17 10.84
CA VAL A 13 -22.32 2.69 12.22
C VAL A 13 -21.38 1.47 12.25
N GLN A 14 -21.54 0.51 11.35
CA GLN A 14 -20.63 -0.64 11.25
C GLN A 14 -19.18 -0.26 10.97
N LEU A 15 -18.93 0.78 10.16
CA LEU A 15 -17.58 1.26 9.87
C LEU A 15 -16.88 1.88 11.09
N ARG A 16 -17.65 2.39 12.06
CA ARG A 16 -17.16 3.01 13.30
C ARG A 16 -17.01 2.02 14.46
N HIS A 17 -16.72 0.75 14.17
CA HIS A 17 -16.45 -0.26 15.21
C HIS A 17 -14.96 -0.60 15.31
N GLY A 18 -14.53 -0.90 16.52
CA GLY A 18 -13.17 -1.34 16.83
C GLY A 18 -12.20 -0.18 17.12
N PRO A 19 -10.92 -0.50 17.35
CA PRO A 19 -9.91 0.45 17.79
C PRO A 19 -9.70 1.64 16.84
N LEU A 20 -9.90 1.44 15.54
CA LEU A 20 -9.70 2.48 14.53
C LEU A 20 -10.96 3.33 14.28
N ALA A 21 -12.04 3.17 15.05
CA ALA A 21 -13.32 3.82 14.80
C ALA A 21 -13.21 5.35 14.63
N HIS A 22 -12.44 6.01 15.50
CA HIS A 22 -12.23 7.45 15.47
C HIS A 22 -11.45 7.92 14.23
N LEU A 23 -10.58 7.06 13.69
CA LEU A 23 -9.76 7.35 12.51
C LEU A 23 -10.52 7.16 11.21
N ILE A 24 -11.59 6.36 11.19
CA ILE A 24 -12.34 6.02 9.97
C ILE A 24 -13.03 7.25 9.36
N ASP A 25 -13.57 8.14 10.18
CA ASP A 25 -14.20 9.38 9.71
C ASP A 25 -13.19 10.32 9.05
N GLU A 26 -12.04 10.49 9.69
CA GLU A 26 -10.98 11.36 9.20
C GLU A 26 -10.29 10.75 7.97
N PHE A 27 -10.10 9.44 7.96
CA PHE A 27 -9.59 8.72 6.81
C PHE A 27 -10.53 8.84 5.61
N ALA A 28 -11.85 8.79 5.82
CA ALA A 28 -12.83 9.07 4.77
C ALA A 28 -12.69 10.51 4.24
N ALA A 29 -12.51 11.49 5.12
CA ALA A 29 -12.26 12.88 4.70
C ALA A 29 -10.94 13.02 3.91
N ALA A 30 -9.90 12.29 4.28
CA ALA A 30 -8.63 12.26 3.55
C ALA A 30 -8.77 11.63 2.16
N LEU A 31 -9.50 10.52 2.05
CA LEU A 31 -9.81 9.90 0.75
C LEU A 31 -10.62 10.85 -0.15
N TYR A 32 -11.58 11.57 0.42
CA TYR A 32 -12.36 12.57 -0.31
C TYR A 32 -11.46 13.69 -0.85
N ARG A 33 -10.61 14.29 0.00
CA ARG A 33 -9.68 15.36 -0.40
C ARG A 33 -8.66 14.92 -1.45
N ARG A 34 -8.25 13.65 -1.43
CA ARG A 34 -7.35 13.05 -2.43
C ARG A 34 -8.06 12.69 -3.75
N GLY A 35 -9.36 13.01 -3.89
CA GLY A 35 -10.11 12.82 -5.13
C GLY A 35 -10.53 11.38 -5.41
N TYR A 36 -10.54 10.50 -4.39
CA TYR A 36 -10.96 9.12 -4.61
C TYR A 36 -12.43 9.04 -5.01
N SER A 37 -12.70 8.26 -6.06
CA SER A 37 -14.07 7.97 -6.49
C SER A 37 -14.86 7.26 -5.39
N ARG A 38 -16.19 7.44 -5.39
CA ARG A 38 -17.10 6.76 -4.44
C ARG A 38 -16.90 5.24 -4.42
N ARG A 39 -16.71 4.63 -5.60
CA ARG A 39 -16.52 3.18 -5.74
C ARG A 39 -15.24 2.71 -5.04
N VAL A 40 -14.12 3.38 -5.28
CA VAL A 40 -12.82 3.01 -4.71
C VAL A 40 -12.79 3.30 -3.21
N GLY A 41 -13.26 4.48 -2.79
CA GLY A 41 -13.32 4.85 -1.37
C GLY A 41 -14.18 3.88 -0.54
N LYS A 42 -15.33 3.42 -1.07
CA LYS A 42 -16.15 2.37 -0.43
C LYS A 42 -15.36 1.09 -0.17
N ILE A 43 -14.55 0.65 -1.13
CA ILE A 43 -13.76 -0.59 -0.99
C ILE A 43 -12.70 -0.40 0.09
N ILE A 44 -11.97 0.71 0.05
CA ILE A 44 -10.92 1.03 1.01
C ILE A 44 -11.49 1.09 2.44
N LEU A 45 -12.57 1.84 2.64
CA LEU A 45 -13.20 2.02 3.96
C LEU A 45 -13.79 0.71 4.52
N ARG A 46 -14.38 -0.14 3.68
CA ARG A 46 -14.88 -1.46 4.12
C ARG A 46 -13.75 -2.37 4.61
N ILE A 47 -12.60 -2.34 3.93
CA ILE A 47 -11.46 -3.16 4.31
C ILE A 47 -10.82 -2.60 5.58
N ALA A 48 -10.72 -1.28 5.71
CA ALA A 48 -10.24 -0.62 6.93
C ALA A 48 -11.11 -0.97 8.16
N ALA A 49 -12.44 -0.93 8.03
CA ALA A 49 -13.33 -1.33 9.12
C ALA A 49 -13.19 -2.82 9.49
N ARG A 50 -13.06 -3.70 8.48
CA ARG A 50 -12.83 -5.12 8.72
C ARG A 50 -11.49 -5.39 9.41
N PHE A 51 -10.47 -4.60 9.06
CA PHE A 51 -9.18 -4.62 9.74
C PHE A 51 -9.32 -4.16 11.19
N SER A 52 -10.03 -3.06 11.45
CA SER A 52 -10.36 -2.61 12.82
C SER A 52 -11.03 -3.72 13.64
N SER A 53 -12.04 -4.40 13.09
CA SER A 53 -12.66 -5.55 13.78
C SER A 53 -11.70 -6.71 14.02
N PHE A 54 -10.78 -6.98 13.09
CA PHE A 54 -9.75 -8.01 13.25
C PHE A 54 -8.76 -7.66 14.36
N LEU A 55 -8.30 -6.40 14.43
CA LEU A 55 -7.42 -5.92 15.51
C LEU A 55 -8.05 -6.12 16.89
N LYS A 56 -9.35 -5.80 17.03
CA LYS A 56 -10.10 -6.05 18.27
C LYS A 56 -10.08 -7.53 18.65
N GLY A 57 -10.25 -8.44 17.67
CA GLY A 57 -10.18 -9.88 17.91
C GLY A 57 -8.78 -10.38 18.29
N CYS A 58 -7.73 -9.66 17.90
CA CYS A 58 -6.34 -9.94 18.28
C CYS A 58 -5.91 -9.24 19.58
N GLY A 59 -6.80 -8.50 20.25
CA GLY A 59 -6.48 -7.75 21.47
C GLY A 59 -5.62 -6.50 21.24
N VAL A 60 -5.54 -6.00 20.01
CA VAL A 60 -4.81 -4.77 19.67
C VAL A 60 -5.79 -3.60 19.76
N GLU A 61 -5.71 -2.83 20.84
CA GLU A 61 -6.58 -1.68 21.09
C GLU A 61 -5.94 -0.35 20.68
N ASP A 62 -4.61 -0.31 20.66
CA ASP A 62 -3.83 0.89 20.39
C ASP A 62 -3.29 0.88 18.94
N PRO A 63 -3.63 1.87 18.10
CA PRO A 63 -3.07 2.02 16.76
C PRO A 63 -1.55 2.13 16.74
N ASP A 64 -0.92 2.66 17.80
CA ASP A 64 0.53 2.87 17.87
C ASP A 64 1.29 1.54 18.00
N LYS A 65 0.62 0.47 18.45
CA LYS A 65 1.18 -0.88 18.62
C LYS A 65 0.99 -1.78 17.41
N LEU A 66 0.71 -1.20 16.24
CA LEU A 66 0.43 -1.96 15.03
C LEU A 66 1.69 -2.66 14.51
N ASP A 67 1.76 -3.99 14.67
CA ASP A 67 2.85 -4.81 14.16
C ASP A 67 2.60 -5.27 12.71
N LYS A 68 3.67 -5.29 11.90
CA LYS A 68 3.72 -5.91 10.56
C LYS A 68 3.18 -7.35 10.58
N CYS A 69 3.42 -8.12 11.65
CA CYS A 69 2.91 -9.48 11.78
C CYS A 69 1.37 -9.53 11.77
N VAL A 70 0.70 -8.64 12.52
CA VAL A 70 -0.76 -8.58 12.60
C VAL A 70 -1.38 -8.17 11.25
N VAL A 71 -0.71 -7.26 10.53
CA VAL A 71 -1.11 -6.88 9.16
C VAL A 71 -1.04 -8.08 8.20
N GLN A 72 0.05 -8.85 8.25
CA GLN A 72 0.20 -10.05 7.42
C GLN A 72 -0.83 -11.12 7.76
N GLN A 73 -1.11 -11.34 9.04
CA GLN A 73 -2.15 -12.26 9.49
C GLN A 73 -3.54 -11.86 8.99
N PHE A 74 -3.86 -10.56 9.00
CA PHE A 74 -5.12 -10.06 8.43
C PHE A 74 -5.21 -10.35 6.93
N LEU A 75 -4.15 -10.08 6.17
CA LEU A 75 -4.14 -10.32 4.73
C LEU A 75 -4.25 -11.81 4.38
N ALA A 76 -3.71 -12.68 5.23
CA ALA A 76 -3.78 -14.13 5.07
C ALA A 76 -5.13 -14.74 5.49
N LYS A 77 -5.66 -14.35 6.65
CA LYS A 77 -6.77 -15.05 7.33
C LYS A 77 -8.01 -14.19 7.57
N GLY A 78 -7.89 -12.86 7.56
CA GLY A 78 -8.99 -11.94 7.89
C GLY A 78 -10.07 -11.77 6.81
N LEU A 79 -9.89 -12.38 5.63
CA LEU A 79 -10.67 -12.10 4.43
C LEU A 79 -11.28 -13.37 3.82
N SER A 80 -12.61 -13.48 3.88
CA SER A 80 -13.36 -14.64 3.40
C SER A 80 -13.60 -14.63 1.88
N SER A 81 -13.65 -13.47 1.24
CA SER A 81 -13.93 -13.33 -0.21
C SER A 81 -12.65 -13.15 -1.04
N LYS A 82 -12.58 -13.82 -2.20
CA LYS A 82 -11.49 -13.66 -3.19
C LYS A 82 -11.31 -12.20 -3.64
N THR A 83 -12.41 -11.47 -3.86
CA THR A 83 -12.36 -10.04 -4.25
C THR A 83 -11.78 -9.19 -3.13
N ALA A 84 -12.19 -9.44 -1.89
CA ALA A 84 -11.67 -8.72 -0.73
C ALA A 84 -10.17 -8.97 -0.55
N ARG A 85 -9.70 -10.21 -0.72
CA ARG A 85 -8.26 -10.55 -0.69
C ARG A 85 -7.45 -9.81 -1.77
N ARG A 86 -8.01 -9.65 -2.97
CA ARG A 86 -7.33 -8.94 -4.07
C ARG A 86 -7.15 -7.45 -3.78
N ASP A 87 -8.16 -6.83 -3.18
CA ASP A 87 -8.21 -5.38 -2.98
C ASP A 87 -7.61 -4.95 -1.62
N ALA A 88 -7.51 -5.88 -0.66
CA ALA A 88 -7.05 -5.59 0.70
C ALA A 88 -5.61 -5.10 0.83
N PRO A 89 -4.61 -5.64 0.11
CA PRO A 89 -3.25 -5.13 0.20
C PRO A 89 -3.17 -3.63 -0.11
N ASN A 90 -3.89 -3.17 -1.13
CA ASN A 90 -3.92 -1.75 -1.51
C ASN A 90 -4.70 -0.90 -0.50
N ALA A 91 -5.85 -1.39 -0.02
CA ALA A 91 -6.64 -0.67 0.97
C ALA A 91 -5.91 -0.52 2.32
N ILE A 92 -5.25 -1.59 2.78
CA ILE A 92 -4.43 -1.57 3.99
C ILE A 92 -3.24 -0.63 3.81
N ARG A 93 -2.56 -0.67 2.66
CA ARG A 93 -1.48 0.30 2.38
C ARG A 93 -1.98 1.74 2.48
N HIS A 94 -3.12 2.08 1.87
CA HIS A 94 -3.67 3.43 1.99
C HIS A 94 -4.03 3.84 3.43
N LEU A 95 -4.48 2.90 4.24
CA LEU A 95 -4.74 3.12 5.66
C LEU A 95 -3.42 3.35 6.42
N LEU A 96 -2.42 2.50 6.23
CA LEU A 96 -1.11 2.64 6.86
C LEU A 96 -0.43 3.96 6.43
N ASP A 97 -0.45 4.31 5.15
CA ASP A 97 0.07 5.58 4.63
C ASP A 97 -0.63 6.79 5.31
N TYR A 98 -1.93 6.67 5.61
CA TYR A 98 -2.68 7.70 6.32
C TYR A 98 -2.29 7.79 7.80
N LEU A 99 -2.07 6.66 8.48
CA LEU A 99 -1.65 6.61 9.88
C LEU A 99 -0.21 7.10 10.07
N HIS A 100 0.71 6.69 9.19
CA HIS A 100 2.09 7.17 9.19
C HIS A 100 2.17 8.68 8.94
N GLY A 101 1.40 9.20 7.97
CA GLY A 101 1.35 10.64 7.71
C GLY A 101 0.77 11.48 8.86
N ARG A 102 0.22 10.84 9.90
CA ARG A 102 -0.23 11.46 11.16
C ARG A 102 0.69 11.23 12.35
N GLY A 103 1.75 10.44 12.20
CA GLY A 103 2.65 10.06 13.30
C GLY A 103 2.05 9.06 14.30
N LEU A 104 0.91 8.42 13.98
CA LEU A 104 0.18 7.47 14.84
C LEU A 104 0.57 5.99 14.61
N VAL A 105 1.53 5.76 13.73
CA VAL A 105 2.22 4.48 13.62
C VAL A 105 3.67 4.91 13.41
N PRO A 106 4.64 4.41 14.20
CA PRO A 106 6.04 4.62 13.90
C PRO A 106 6.21 4.18 12.46
N HIS A 107 6.75 5.06 11.62
CA HIS A 107 7.24 4.64 10.33
C HIS A 107 8.02 3.36 10.59
N THR A 108 7.56 2.22 10.10
CA THR A 108 8.54 1.26 9.63
C THR A 108 9.07 1.84 8.33
N GLU A 109 9.74 2.99 8.44
CA GLU A 109 11.07 3.11 7.92
C GLU A 109 11.73 1.78 8.29
N ASP A 110 11.70 0.87 7.33
CA ASP A 110 12.86 0.02 7.14
C ASP A 110 14.05 0.94 7.37
N ALA A 111 14.73 0.70 8.48
CA ALA A 111 15.84 1.40 9.09
C ALA A 111 16.37 2.63 8.33
N HIS A 112 16.68 3.70 9.06
CA HIS A 112 17.67 4.73 8.68
C HIS A 112 18.50 4.35 7.45
N PRO A 113 18.62 5.20 6.41
CA PRO A 113 19.14 4.82 5.10
C PRO A 113 20.53 4.18 5.21
N THR A 114 20.54 2.87 5.40
CA THR A 114 21.73 2.04 5.52
C THR A 114 21.74 1.02 4.38
N SER A 115 20.58 0.82 3.73
CA SER A 115 20.46 0.00 2.54
C SER A 115 20.63 0.85 1.27
N PRO A 116 21.46 0.41 0.30
CA PRO A 116 21.55 1.02 -1.03
C PRO A 116 20.19 1.19 -1.74
N SER A 117 19.17 0.38 -1.39
CA SER A 117 17.85 0.48 -2.00
C SER A 117 17.08 1.71 -1.54
N ALA A 118 17.30 2.19 -0.31
CA ALA A 118 16.65 3.39 0.21
C ALA A 118 17.13 4.65 -0.53
N VAL A 119 18.45 4.81 -0.70
CA VAL A 119 19.07 5.95 -1.40
C VAL A 119 18.59 6.03 -2.86
N LEU A 120 18.54 4.88 -3.52
CA LEU A 120 18.06 4.78 -4.89
C LEU A 120 16.58 5.16 -5.03
N LEU A 121 15.76 4.73 -4.06
CA LEU A 121 14.33 5.06 -4.03
C LEU A 121 14.10 6.57 -3.77
N GLU A 122 14.87 7.19 -2.90
CA GLU A 122 14.79 8.64 -2.64
C GLU A 122 15.21 9.45 -3.87
N THR A 123 16.29 9.04 -4.54
CA THR A 123 16.74 9.64 -5.80
C THR A 123 15.66 9.52 -6.88
N TYR A 124 15.04 8.34 -6.99
CA TYR A 124 13.97 8.11 -7.94
C TYR A 124 12.72 8.95 -7.64
N ASP A 125 12.31 9.06 -6.37
CA ASP A 125 11.16 9.89 -5.99
C ASP A 125 11.39 11.38 -6.27
N SER A 126 12.61 11.87 -6.02
CA SER A 126 13.02 13.23 -6.37
C SER A 126 12.97 13.45 -7.89
N HIS A 127 13.48 12.50 -8.70
CA HIS A 127 13.35 12.55 -10.15
C HIS A 127 11.89 12.55 -10.63
N LEU A 128 11.03 11.72 -10.04
CA LEU A 128 9.60 11.69 -10.40
C LEU A 128 8.89 13.02 -10.06
N ARG A 129 9.31 13.70 -8.99
CA ARG A 129 8.80 15.01 -8.60
C ARG A 129 9.33 16.12 -9.50
N ASP A 130 10.66 16.23 -9.58
CA ASP A 130 11.34 17.43 -10.07
C ASP A 130 11.53 17.39 -11.59
N VAL A 131 11.74 16.19 -12.16
CA VAL A 131 11.95 16.02 -13.61
C VAL A 131 10.66 15.62 -14.31
N ARG A 132 9.91 14.65 -13.75
CA ARG A 132 8.66 14.17 -14.38
C ARG A 132 7.39 14.91 -13.92
N GLY A 133 7.49 15.82 -12.94
CA GLY A 133 6.36 16.64 -12.49
C GLY A 133 5.16 15.83 -11.99
N LEU A 134 5.38 14.60 -11.51
CA LEU A 134 4.29 13.70 -11.19
C LEU A 134 3.59 14.08 -9.87
N MET A 135 2.27 14.02 -9.89
CA MET A 135 1.45 14.14 -8.70
C MET A 135 1.80 13.06 -7.66
N SER A 136 1.61 13.37 -6.38
CA SER A 136 1.94 12.48 -5.26
C SER A 136 1.30 11.09 -5.37
N SER A 137 0.07 11.00 -5.90
CA SER A 137 -0.63 9.73 -6.13
C SER A 137 0.06 8.86 -7.19
N SER A 138 0.53 9.46 -8.28
CA SER A 138 1.28 8.77 -9.34
C SER A 138 2.66 8.37 -8.84
N ARG A 139 3.39 9.28 -8.16
CA ARG A 139 4.68 8.97 -7.52
C ARG A 139 4.58 7.76 -6.61
N THR A 140 3.56 7.72 -5.76
CA THR A 140 3.28 6.58 -4.88
C THR A 140 3.16 5.26 -5.66
N ALA A 141 2.52 5.28 -6.83
CA ALA A 141 2.36 4.09 -7.66
C ALA A 141 3.70 3.64 -8.28
N TYR A 142 4.48 4.57 -8.83
CA TYR A 142 5.84 4.28 -9.36
C TYR A 142 6.78 3.77 -8.26
N MET A 143 6.77 4.41 -7.10
CA MET A 143 7.55 3.99 -5.92
C MET A 143 7.17 2.59 -5.45
N HIS A 144 5.89 2.22 -5.56
CA HIS A 144 5.45 0.85 -5.25
C HIS A 144 6.04 -0.18 -6.22
N GLY A 145 6.06 0.13 -7.52
CA GLY A 145 6.69 -0.71 -8.54
C GLY A 145 8.20 -0.88 -8.29
N ALA A 146 8.91 0.22 -8.07
CA ALA A 146 10.35 0.24 -7.81
C ALA A 146 10.70 -0.59 -6.55
N ARG A 147 10.02 -0.35 -5.42
CA ARG A 147 10.22 -1.13 -4.18
C ARG A 147 10.01 -2.63 -4.39
N ARG A 148 8.98 -3.02 -5.13
CA ARG A 148 8.68 -4.43 -5.39
C ARG A 148 9.79 -5.09 -6.20
N PHE A 149 10.33 -4.39 -7.19
CA PHE A 149 11.45 -4.89 -8.00
C PHE A 149 12.73 -5.03 -7.17
N LEU A 150 13.10 -3.99 -6.42
CA LEU A 150 14.31 -4.01 -5.57
C LEU A 150 14.23 -5.13 -4.52
N ALA A 151 13.10 -5.28 -3.84
CA ALA A 151 12.91 -6.36 -2.86
C ALA A 151 12.93 -7.77 -3.49
N TRP A 152 12.46 -7.92 -4.72
CA TRP A 152 12.60 -9.19 -5.46
C TRP A 152 14.06 -9.47 -5.78
N ARG A 153 14.81 -8.45 -6.23
CA ARG A 153 16.22 -8.59 -6.61
C ARG A 153 17.12 -8.90 -5.43
N GLU A 154 16.95 -8.18 -4.31
CA GLU A 154 17.70 -8.41 -3.07
C GLU A 154 17.53 -9.86 -2.59
N LYS A 155 16.33 -10.43 -2.73
CA LYS A 155 16.05 -11.82 -2.36
C LYS A 155 16.73 -12.85 -3.28
N GLN A 156 16.84 -12.56 -4.58
CA GLN A 156 17.36 -13.53 -5.56
C GLN A 156 18.88 -13.47 -5.67
N HIS A 157 19.47 -12.27 -5.62
CA HIS A 157 20.88 -12.06 -5.98
C HIS A 157 21.74 -11.54 -4.83
N GLN A 158 21.16 -11.29 -3.64
CA GLN A 158 21.84 -10.73 -2.45
C GLN A 158 22.60 -9.40 -2.70
N LYS A 159 22.42 -8.77 -3.87
CA LYS A 159 23.06 -7.53 -4.29
C LYS A 159 22.09 -6.64 -5.05
N LEU A 160 22.26 -5.34 -4.90
CA LEU A 160 21.39 -4.31 -5.51
C LEU A 160 21.96 -3.69 -6.79
N GLU A 161 23.13 -4.11 -7.26
CA GLU A 161 23.87 -3.42 -8.32
C GLU A 161 23.09 -3.36 -9.64
N LEU A 162 22.42 -2.22 -9.88
CA LEU A 162 21.58 -2.02 -11.07
C LEU A 162 22.38 -2.03 -12.37
N HIS A 163 23.65 -1.66 -12.33
CA HIS A 163 24.53 -1.62 -13.50
C HIS A 163 24.82 -3.02 -14.09
N CYS A 164 24.68 -4.08 -13.30
CA CYS A 164 24.81 -5.47 -13.76
C CYS A 164 23.47 -6.10 -14.16
N LEU A 165 22.37 -5.33 -14.22
CA LEU A 165 21.05 -5.88 -14.56
C LEU A 165 21.03 -6.40 -16.00
N THR A 166 20.70 -7.68 -16.15
CA THR A 166 20.61 -8.33 -17.46
C THR A 166 19.17 -8.46 -17.92
N GLY A 167 18.97 -8.58 -19.24
CA GLY A 167 17.65 -8.83 -19.84
C GLY A 167 16.94 -10.07 -19.26
N PRO A 168 17.63 -11.22 -19.08
CA PRO A 168 17.06 -12.40 -18.42
C PRO A 168 16.56 -12.15 -17.00
N GLU A 169 17.29 -11.40 -16.17
CA GLU A 169 16.84 -11.08 -14.79
C GLU A 169 15.57 -10.22 -14.80
N ILE A 170 15.44 -9.30 -15.76
CA ILE A 170 14.19 -8.53 -15.94
C ILE A 170 13.06 -9.47 -16.36
N LEU A 171 13.34 -10.43 -17.25
CA LEU A 171 12.34 -11.40 -17.68
C LEU A 171 11.89 -12.29 -16.52
N ASP A 172 12.81 -12.77 -15.68
CA ASP A 172 12.51 -13.56 -14.49
C ASP A 172 11.63 -12.77 -13.51
N TYR A 173 11.93 -11.48 -13.32
CA TYR A 173 11.06 -10.62 -12.54
C TYR A 173 9.66 -10.52 -13.16
N VAL A 174 9.54 -10.27 -14.47
CA VAL A 174 8.25 -10.18 -15.15
C VAL A 174 7.48 -11.51 -15.07
N MET A 175 8.15 -12.65 -15.20
CA MET A 175 7.55 -13.97 -15.02
C MET A 175 7.06 -14.17 -13.58
N SER A 176 7.79 -13.67 -12.57
CA SER A 176 7.34 -13.70 -11.17
C SER A 176 6.02 -12.95 -10.94
N LEU A 177 5.64 -12.05 -11.86
CA LEU A 177 4.37 -11.32 -11.82
C LEU A 177 3.21 -12.07 -12.48
N ALA A 178 3.44 -13.19 -13.17
CA ALA A 178 2.42 -13.91 -13.93
C ALA A 178 1.24 -14.42 -13.07
N GLY A 179 1.44 -14.60 -11.76
CA GLY A 179 0.37 -14.92 -10.81
C GLY A 179 -0.57 -13.74 -10.48
N LEU A 180 -0.27 -12.53 -10.97
CA LEU A 180 -1.11 -11.34 -10.80
C LEU A 180 -2.09 -11.19 -11.96
N GLY A 181 -3.28 -10.64 -11.69
CA GLY A 181 -4.23 -10.35 -12.77
C GLY A 181 -3.64 -9.39 -13.82
N ARG A 182 -3.99 -9.60 -15.10
CA ARG A 182 -3.42 -8.90 -16.28
C ARG A 182 -3.19 -7.39 -16.11
N GLY A 183 -4.19 -6.65 -15.64
CA GLY A 183 -4.06 -5.19 -15.46
C GLY A 183 -3.03 -4.79 -14.38
N ARG A 184 -2.85 -5.62 -13.34
CA ARG A 184 -1.83 -5.38 -12.31
C ARG A 184 -0.43 -5.69 -12.84
N GLN A 185 -0.29 -6.74 -13.63
CA GLN A 185 0.97 -7.07 -14.30
C GLN A 185 1.39 -5.94 -15.26
N GLN A 186 0.49 -5.49 -16.13
CA GLN A 186 0.77 -4.38 -17.07
C GLN A 186 1.17 -3.09 -16.35
N ASN A 187 0.48 -2.72 -15.27
CA ASN A 187 0.83 -1.55 -14.48
C ASN A 187 2.23 -1.68 -13.87
N LEU A 188 2.57 -2.84 -13.27
CA LEU A 188 3.89 -3.05 -12.69
C LEU A 188 5.00 -3.06 -13.75
N CYS A 189 4.77 -3.64 -14.93
CA CYS A 189 5.73 -3.57 -16.03
C CYS A 189 5.93 -2.13 -16.53
N SER A 190 4.86 -1.33 -16.56
CA SER A 190 4.94 0.09 -16.96
C SER A 190 5.75 0.90 -15.95
N MET A 191 5.53 0.66 -14.65
CA MET A 191 6.30 1.30 -13.57
C MET A 191 7.76 0.87 -13.59
N LEU A 192 8.04 -0.41 -13.84
CA LEU A 192 9.39 -0.94 -13.97
C LEU A 192 10.13 -0.27 -15.14
N ARG A 193 9.47 -0.13 -16.29
CA ARG A 193 10.05 0.56 -17.45
C ARG A 193 10.40 2.01 -17.11
N GLY A 194 9.54 2.72 -16.37
CA GLY A 194 9.82 4.08 -15.92
C GLY A 194 10.87 4.19 -14.80
N PHE A 195 11.28 3.08 -14.19
CA PHE A 195 12.33 3.03 -13.18
C PHE A 195 13.69 2.67 -13.80
N LEU A 196 13.70 1.80 -14.80
CA LEU A 196 14.93 1.33 -15.48
C LEU A 196 15.33 2.17 -16.70
N GLY A 197 14.44 3.01 -17.22
CA GLY A 197 14.67 3.86 -18.39
C GLY A 197 14.55 5.34 -18.07
#